data_AF-A0A7D5MGU5-F1
#
_entry.id   AF-A0A7D5MGU5-F1
#
_cell.length_a   1.000
_cell.length_b   1.000
_cell.length_c   1.000
_cell.angle_alpha   90.00
_cell.angle_beta   90.00
_cell.angle_gamma   90.00
#
_symmetry.space_group_name_H-M   'P 1'
#
loop_
_entity.id
_entity.type
_entity.pdbx_description
1 polymer ?
#
loop_
_entity_poly.entity_id
_entity_poly.type
_entity_poly.pdbx_seq_one_letter_code
_entity_poly.pdbx_strand_id
1 'polypeptide(L)'
;MPPSGLIYTGRGDFIRAGKYWLERFIREGGLKPEDSVLDIGSGIGRMAVPMTKYLTSGRYEGFDAVRQGVDWCKSNIQRKYPNFNFIYADLDNDLYKSKGFNAAEYRFDYPDENFDFAISISVFTHMLKDEIINYLRETSRVLKKGGVLFATFLSCLTVFNQAGKPLIFPINLATMLLWIKMSNLLMLHIVMIFFMTSALNQDLTYTYTKRLLE
;
A
#
# COMPACT_ATOMS: atom_id res chain seq x y z
N MET A 1 -20.20 0.83 -7.38
CA MET A 1 -19.45 0.40 -8.59
C MET A 1 -19.25 1.63 -9.46
N PRO A 2 -18.01 2.01 -9.77
CA PRO A 2 -17.78 3.02 -10.80
C PRO A 2 -18.23 2.52 -12.18
N PRO A 3 -18.60 3.42 -13.11
CA PRO A 3 -18.85 3.08 -14.50
C PRO A 3 -17.63 2.37 -15.12
N SER A 4 -17.86 1.40 -16.01
CA SER A 4 -16.80 0.58 -16.61
C SER A 4 -15.71 1.39 -17.32
N GLY A 5 -16.09 2.49 -17.99
CA GLY A 5 -15.15 3.40 -18.66
C GLY A 5 -14.27 4.24 -17.74
N LEU A 6 -14.51 4.21 -16.42
CA LEU A 6 -13.73 4.97 -15.42
C LEU A 6 -12.78 4.09 -14.60
N ILE A 7 -12.76 2.77 -14.84
CA ILE A 7 -11.89 1.84 -14.10
C ILE A 7 -10.53 1.77 -14.79
N TYR A 8 -9.55 2.49 -14.25
CA TYR A 8 -8.16 2.49 -14.74
C TYR A 8 -7.21 1.64 -13.88
N THR A 9 -7.71 0.99 -12.83
CA THR A 9 -6.91 0.21 -11.86
C THR A 9 -6.46 -1.18 -12.38
N GLY A 10 -6.54 -1.46 -13.69
CA GLY A 10 -6.24 -2.76 -14.30
C GLY A 10 -7.48 -3.50 -14.82
N ARG A 11 -7.27 -4.45 -15.75
CA ARG A 11 -8.34 -5.28 -16.35
C ARG A 11 -8.79 -6.35 -15.36
N GLY A 12 -10.09 -6.48 -15.10
CA GLY A 12 -10.66 -7.53 -14.25
C GLY A 12 -11.92 -7.12 -13.51
N ASP A 13 -12.49 -8.06 -12.74
CA ASP A 13 -13.64 -7.79 -11.88
C ASP A 13 -13.21 -6.93 -10.68
N PHE A 14 -13.65 -5.67 -10.71
CA PHE A 14 -13.37 -4.66 -9.69
C PHE A 14 -13.75 -5.10 -8.27
N ILE A 15 -14.92 -5.74 -8.11
CA ILE A 15 -15.43 -6.17 -6.80
C ILE A 15 -14.64 -7.38 -6.31
N ARG A 16 -14.42 -8.36 -7.18
CA ARG A 16 -13.65 -9.55 -6.83
C ARG A 16 -12.22 -9.18 -6.45
N ALA A 17 -11.58 -8.28 -7.20
CA ALA A 17 -10.24 -7.79 -6.90
C ALA A 17 -10.18 -7.04 -5.56
N GLY A 18 -11.16 -6.17 -5.28
CA GLY A 18 -11.24 -5.50 -3.98
C GLY A 18 -11.37 -6.49 -2.82
N LYS A 19 -12.29 -7.46 -2.92
CA LYS A 19 -12.48 -8.50 -1.90
C LYS A 19 -11.22 -9.33 -1.69
N TYR A 20 -10.58 -9.74 -2.78
CA TYR A 20 -9.31 -10.47 -2.75
C TYR A 20 -8.25 -9.73 -1.94
N TRP A 21 -8.08 -8.42 -2.18
CA TRP A 21 -7.10 -7.64 -1.43
C TRP A 21 -7.48 -7.45 0.03
N LEU A 22 -8.75 -7.17 0.34
CA LEU A 22 -9.22 -7.08 1.72
C LEU A 22 -8.91 -8.35 2.51
N GLU A 23 -9.18 -9.53 1.94
CA GLU A 23 -8.87 -10.82 2.58
C GLU A 23 -7.38 -10.94 2.93
N ARG A 24 -6.48 -10.46 2.06
CA ARG A 24 -5.04 -10.45 2.32
C ARG A 24 -4.64 -9.41 3.36
N PHE A 25 -5.22 -8.21 3.32
CA PHE A 25 -4.96 -7.19 4.35
C PHE A 25 -5.34 -7.70 5.73
N ILE A 26 -6.39 -8.53 5.85
CA ILE A 26 -6.78 -9.13 7.12
C ILE A 26 -5.84 -10.28 7.48
N ARG A 27 -5.80 -11.32 6.63
CA ARG A 27 -5.14 -12.59 6.96
C ARG A 27 -3.63 -12.46 7.05
N GLU A 28 -3.07 -11.77 6.08
CA GLU A 28 -1.65 -11.50 6.08
C GLU A 28 -1.47 -10.25 6.91
N GLY A 29 -2.04 -9.11 6.47
CA GLY A 29 -1.77 -7.74 6.98
C GLY A 29 -2.04 -7.53 8.47
N GLY A 30 -2.87 -8.38 9.07
CA GLY A 30 -3.32 -8.16 10.43
C GLY A 30 -4.19 -6.92 10.58
N LEU A 31 -4.75 -6.40 9.47
CA LEU A 31 -5.72 -5.31 9.47
C LEU A 31 -6.90 -5.68 10.37
N LYS A 32 -7.33 -4.74 11.20
CA LYS A 32 -8.46 -4.87 12.12
C LYS A 32 -9.61 -3.93 11.76
N PRO A 33 -10.85 -4.23 12.18
CA PRO A 33 -12.01 -3.37 11.93
C PRO A 33 -11.90 -1.95 12.51
N GLU A 34 -11.14 -1.79 13.59
CA GLU A 34 -10.91 -0.53 14.31
C GLU A 34 -9.71 0.29 13.79
N ASP A 35 -8.96 -0.24 12.83
CA ASP A 35 -7.73 0.40 12.36
C ASP A 35 -7.99 1.69 11.59
N SER A 36 -7.06 2.63 11.72
CA SER A 36 -6.95 3.80 10.86
C SER A 36 -6.17 3.44 9.61
N VAL A 37 -6.84 3.40 8.46
CA VAL A 37 -6.27 2.95 7.19
C VAL A 37 -5.91 4.12 6.28
N LEU A 38 -4.70 4.13 5.74
CA LEU A 38 -4.27 5.01 4.64
C LEU A 38 -4.16 4.20 3.34
N ASP A 39 -4.82 4.64 2.27
CA ASP A 39 -4.66 4.07 0.92
C ASP A 39 -3.96 5.08 0.00
N ILE A 40 -2.68 4.82 -0.24
CA ILE A 40 -1.80 5.61 -1.10
C ILE A 40 -2.09 5.17 -2.54
N GLY A 41 -2.53 6.10 -3.39
CA GLY A 41 -2.98 5.77 -4.74
C GLY A 41 -4.31 5.01 -4.73
N SER A 42 -5.27 5.53 -3.95
CA SER A 42 -6.60 4.91 -3.74
C SER A 42 -7.43 4.73 -5.02
N GLY A 43 -7.04 5.40 -6.11
CA GLY A 43 -7.66 5.33 -7.43
C GLY A 43 -9.14 5.71 -7.37
N ILE A 44 -9.97 4.85 -7.97
CA ILE A 44 -11.44 4.97 -7.94
C ILE A 44 -12.07 4.12 -6.82
N GLY A 45 -11.32 3.86 -5.75
CA GLY A 45 -11.84 3.26 -4.51
C GLY A 45 -12.00 1.75 -4.55
N ARG A 46 -11.12 1.03 -5.28
CA ARG A 46 -11.18 -0.44 -5.38
C ARG A 46 -10.99 -1.12 -4.03
N MET A 47 -10.09 -0.60 -3.19
CA MET A 47 -9.90 -1.10 -1.81
C MET A 47 -10.94 -0.51 -0.86
N ALA A 48 -11.34 0.75 -1.07
CA ALA A 48 -12.36 1.40 -0.25
C ALA A 48 -13.70 0.65 -0.23
N VAL A 49 -14.20 0.22 -1.40
CA VAL A 49 -15.54 -0.41 -1.52
C VAL A 49 -15.74 -1.61 -0.57
N PRO A 50 -14.90 -2.66 -0.57
CA PRO A 50 -15.06 -3.76 0.37
C PRO A 50 -14.77 -3.34 1.82
N MET A 51 -13.87 -2.38 2.05
CA MET A 51 -13.59 -1.86 3.39
C MET A 51 -14.81 -1.18 4.05
N THR A 52 -15.74 -0.61 3.26
CA THR A 52 -17.00 -0.06 3.80
C THR A 52 -17.86 -1.08 4.55
N LYS A 53 -17.59 -2.38 4.39
CA LYS A 53 -18.28 -3.47 5.07
C LYS A 53 -17.43 -4.14 6.16
N TYR A 54 -16.17 -3.75 6.28
CA TYR A 54 -15.22 -4.36 7.19
C TYR A 54 -14.84 -3.43 8.35
N LEU A 55 -14.52 -2.17 8.05
CA LEU A 55 -14.21 -1.19 9.10
C LEU A 55 -15.48 -0.85 9.87
N THR A 56 -15.38 -0.87 11.20
CA THR A 56 -16.49 -0.59 12.12
C THR A 56 -16.31 0.77 12.80
N SER A 57 -15.35 0.87 13.72
CA SER A 57 -14.92 2.13 14.35
C SER A 57 -13.69 2.75 13.68
N GLY A 58 -13.03 2.00 12.78
CA GLY A 58 -11.90 2.47 12.00
C GLY A 58 -12.29 3.55 11.00
N ARG A 59 -11.28 4.18 10.40
CA ARG A 59 -11.44 5.15 9.31
C ARG A 59 -10.59 4.77 8.12
N TYR A 60 -11.00 5.23 6.95
CA TYR A 60 -10.27 5.06 5.72
C TYR A 60 -9.96 6.43 5.13
N GLU A 61 -8.69 6.68 4.89
CA GLU A 61 -8.17 7.88 4.25
C GLU A 61 -7.51 7.46 2.95
N GLY A 62 -8.01 7.91 1.81
CA GLY A 62 -7.41 7.65 0.50
C GLY A 62 -6.93 8.94 -0.14
N PHE A 63 -5.79 8.90 -0.82
CA PHE A 63 -5.46 9.98 -1.76
C PHE A 63 -5.02 9.43 -3.11
N ASP A 64 -5.21 10.23 -4.16
CA ASP A 64 -4.82 9.86 -5.51
C ASP A 64 -4.53 11.10 -6.38
N ALA A 65 -3.67 10.92 -7.39
CA ALA A 65 -3.29 11.94 -8.37
C ALA A 65 -4.31 12.09 -9.52
N VAL A 66 -5.29 11.19 -9.62
CA VAL A 66 -6.34 11.22 -10.64
C VAL A 66 -7.62 11.81 -10.03
N ARG A 67 -7.82 13.11 -10.27
CA ARG A 67 -8.95 13.89 -9.75
C ARG A 67 -10.31 13.21 -9.98
N GLN A 68 -10.51 12.65 -11.17
CA GLN A 68 -11.76 11.98 -11.52
C GLN A 68 -12.08 10.78 -10.62
N GLY A 69 -11.06 10.01 -10.21
CA GLY A 69 -11.22 8.90 -9.27
C GLY A 69 -11.64 9.40 -7.89
N VAL A 70 -10.93 10.42 -7.40
CA VAL A 70 -11.23 11.07 -6.12
C VAL A 70 -12.64 11.64 -6.08
N ASP A 71 -13.06 12.38 -7.11
CA ASP A 71 -14.38 12.99 -7.18
C ASP A 71 -15.49 11.92 -7.22
N TRP A 72 -15.24 10.80 -7.90
CA TRP A 72 -16.14 9.66 -7.89
C TRP A 72 -16.25 9.05 -6.48
N CYS A 73 -15.12 8.81 -5.81
CA CYS A 73 -15.09 8.29 -4.44
C CYS A 73 -15.81 9.20 -3.46
N LYS A 74 -15.61 10.52 -3.56
CA LYS A 74 -16.34 11.50 -2.75
C LYS A 74 -17.86 11.39 -2.93
N SER A 75 -18.29 11.36 -4.19
CA SER A 75 -19.70 11.36 -4.55
C SER A 75 -20.43 10.06 -4.23
N ASN A 76 -19.73 8.92 -4.23
CA ASN A 76 -20.33 7.58 -4.17
C ASN A 76 -20.00 6.79 -2.90
N ILE A 77 -18.84 7.02 -2.28
CA ILE A 77 -18.37 6.33 -1.08
C ILE A 77 -18.46 7.27 0.12
N GLN A 78 -17.68 8.36 0.15
CA GLN A 78 -17.62 9.27 1.31
C GLN A 78 -19.00 9.81 1.71
N ARG A 79 -19.83 10.18 0.72
CA ARG A 79 -21.21 10.62 0.96
C ARG A 79 -22.05 9.62 1.76
N LYS A 80 -21.77 8.32 1.65
CA LYS A 80 -22.52 7.23 2.32
C LYS A 80 -21.82 6.73 3.59
N TYR A 81 -20.51 6.90 3.67
CA TYR A 81 -19.66 6.38 4.73
C TYR A 81 -18.78 7.52 5.26
N PRO A 82 -19.21 8.22 6.33
CA PRO A 82 -18.56 9.47 6.77
C PRO A 82 -17.14 9.25 7.35
N ASN A 83 -16.77 8.02 7.67
CA ASN A 83 -15.42 7.61 8.07
C ASN A 83 -14.51 7.26 6.88
N PHE A 84 -14.95 7.50 5.63
CA PHE A 84 -14.17 7.29 4.42
C PHE A 84 -13.93 8.64 3.75
N ASN A 85 -12.68 9.10 3.73
CA ASN A 85 -12.30 10.40 3.19
C ASN A 85 -11.34 10.22 2.01
N PHE A 86 -11.45 11.13 1.03
CA PHE A 86 -10.62 11.11 -0.16
C PHE A 86 -10.00 12.48 -0.45
N ILE A 87 -8.69 12.51 -0.69
CA ILE A 87 -7.93 13.73 -1.01
C ILE A 87 -7.38 13.63 -2.44
N TYR A 88 -7.50 14.72 -3.19
CA TYR A 88 -6.82 14.84 -4.47
C TYR A 88 -5.40 15.34 -4.21
N ALA A 89 -4.40 14.52 -4.54
CA ALA A 89 -3.00 14.91 -4.52
C ALA A 89 -2.69 15.62 -5.85
N ASP A 90 -2.51 16.93 -5.81
CA ASP A 90 -2.16 17.73 -6.99
C ASP A 90 -0.66 17.55 -7.32
N LEU A 91 -0.31 16.36 -7.79
CA LEU A 91 1.04 16.00 -8.18
C LEU A 91 1.33 16.43 -9.61
N ASP A 92 2.58 16.81 -9.86
CA ASP A 92 3.08 16.98 -11.21
C ASP A 92 3.23 15.61 -11.86
N ASN A 93 2.71 15.48 -13.07
CA ASN A 93 2.63 14.22 -13.78
C ASN A 93 2.91 14.53 -15.25
N ASP A 94 4.00 13.95 -15.76
CA ASP A 94 4.51 14.16 -17.13
C ASP A 94 3.48 13.87 -18.24
N LEU A 95 2.44 13.08 -17.96
CA LEU A 95 1.40 12.70 -18.92
C LEU A 95 0.24 13.72 -18.99
N TYR A 96 0.06 14.60 -18.01
CA TYR A 96 -1.14 15.45 -17.94
C TYR A 96 -0.97 16.90 -17.44
N LYS A 97 0.06 17.27 -16.65
CA LYS A 97 0.25 18.65 -16.13
C LYS A 97 1.69 18.98 -15.75
N SER A 98 2.06 20.28 -15.82
CA SER A 98 3.37 20.85 -15.46
C SER A 98 3.31 21.91 -14.33
N LYS A 99 2.38 21.76 -13.38
CA LYS A 99 2.13 22.74 -12.29
C LYS A 99 1.83 22.10 -10.92
N GLY A 100 1.91 20.78 -10.79
CA GLY A 100 1.66 20.11 -9.51
C GLY A 100 2.90 20.04 -8.62
N PHE A 101 2.78 19.40 -7.45
CA PHE A 101 3.93 19.09 -6.59
C PHE A 101 4.75 17.94 -7.18
N ASN A 102 6.07 18.07 -7.14
CA ASN A 102 6.96 16.95 -7.43
C ASN A 102 6.72 15.83 -6.40
N ALA A 103 6.43 14.60 -6.86
CA ALA A 103 6.20 13.46 -5.97
C ALA A 103 7.42 13.13 -5.08
N ALA A 104 8.63 13.53 -5.47
CA ALA A 104 9.85 13.45 -4.65
C ALA A 104 9.86 14.42 -3.46
N GLU A 105 8.97 15.42 -3.44
CA GLU A 105 8.85 16.42 -2.38
C GLU A 105 7.43 16.48 -1.79
N TYR A 106 6.52 15.66 -2.29
CA TYR A 106 5.13 15.64 -1.84
C TYR A 106 5.03 15.18 -0.39
N ARG A 107 4.48 16.04 0.46
CA ARG A 107 4.18 15.72 1.85
C ARG A 107 2.75 15.18 1.95
N PHE A 108 2.57 14.05 2.63
CA PHE A 108 1.23 13.53 2.88
C PHE A 108 0.52 14.47 3.87
N ASP A 109 -0.69 14.91 3.53
CA ASP A 109 -1.50 15.86 4.33
C ASP A 109 -2.15 15.17 5.55
N TYR A 110 -1.31 14.51 6.35
CA TYR A 110 -1.69 13.81 7.55
C TYR A 110 -0.66 14.04 8.66
N PRO A 111 -1.10 14.07 9.93
CA PRO A 111 -0.19 14.10 11.08
C PRO A 111 0.73 12.89 11.16
N ASP A 112 1.80 13.04 11.93
CA ASP A 112 2.69 11.94 12.30
C ASP A 112 1.92 10.91 13.14
N GLU A 113 2.30 9.63 13.06
CA GLU A 113 1.73 8.55 13.88
C GLU A 113 0.18 8.48 13.89
N ASN A 114 -0.44 8.70 12.73
CA ASN A 114 -1.89 8.81 12.59
C ASN A 114 -2.56 7.50 12.13
N PHE A 115 -1.84 6.59 11.48
CA PHE A 115 -2.38 5.38 10.85
C PHE A 115 -1.86 4.08 11.46
N ASP A 116 -2.74 3.09 11.59
CA ASP A 116 -2.40 1.73 12.01
C ASP A 116 -1.95 0.88 10.81
N PHE A 117 -2.56 1.14 9.64
CA PHE A 117 -2.36 0.36 8.43
C PHE A 117 -2.28 1.27 7.20
N ALA A 118 -1.27 1.07 6.36
CA ALA A 118 -1.10 1.78 5.10
C ALA A 118 -1.07 0.79 3.94
N ILE A 119 -1.65 1.17 2.81
CA ILE A 119 -1.79 0.37 1.60
C ILE A 119 -1.16 1.12 0.43
N SER A 120 -0.42 0.41 -0.42
CA SER A 120 0.06 0.91 -1.71
C SER A 120 0.09 -0.22 -2.73
N ILE A 121 -0.99 -0.37 -3.51
CA ILE A 121 -1.12 -1.46 -4.50
C ILE A 121 -0.91 -0.92 -5.91
N SER A 122 0.19 -1.34 -6.55
CA SER A 122 0.56 -0.98 -7.92
C SER A 122 0.76 0.53 -8.15
N VAL A 123 1.24 1.24 -7.13
CA VAL A 123 1.52 2.68 -7.22
C VAL A 123 2.99 2.92 -7.56
N PHE A 124 3.90 2.29 -6.81
CA PHE A 124 5.35 2.46 -6.99
C PHE A 124 5.86 2.00 -8.37
N THR A 125 5.04 1.31 -9.15
CA THR A 125 5.36 0.81 -10.49
C THR A 125 5.51 1.91 -11.53
N HIS A 126 5.01 3.10 -11.24
CA HIS A 126 5.04 4.26 -12.13
C HIS A 126 5.90 5.40 -11.59
N MET A 127 6.62 5.17 -10.49
CA MET A 127 7.34 6.21 -9.76
C MET A 127 8.85 6.09 -9.95
N LEU A 128 9.52 7.24 -10.00
CA LEU A 128 10.96 7.35 -9.98
C LEU A 128 11.52 7.07 -8.58
N LYS A 129 12.82 6.74 -8.52
CA LYS A 129 13.49 6.34 -7.27
C LYS A 129 13.29 7.34 -6.13
N ASP A 130 13.48 8.64 -6.39
CA ASP A 130 13.42 9.66 -5.35
C ASP A 130 11.98 9.89 -4.85
N GLU A 131 11.00 9.67 -5.72
CA GLU A 131 9.57 9.70 -5.36
C GLU A 131 9.21 8.51 -4.47
N ILE A 132 9.69 7.30 -4.80
CA ILE A 132 9.51 6.11 -3.96
C ILE A 132 10.14 6.34 -2.58
N ILE A 133 11.37 6.87 -2.53
CA ILE A 133 12.05 7.18 -1.27
C ILE A 133 11.23 8.17 -0.44
N ASN A 134 10.74 9.24 -1.07
CA ASN A 134 9.92 10.24 -0.39
C ASN A 134 8.62 9.62 0.14
N TYR A 135 7.90 8.84 -0.68
CA TYR A 135 6.66 8.20 -0.26
C TYR A 135 6.87 7.23 0.89
N LEU A 136 7.93 6.41 0.86
CA LEU A 136 8.26 5.52 1.99
C LEU A 136 8.61 6.30 3.26
N ARG A 137 9.31 7.43 3.14
CA ARG A 137 9.60 8.33 4.28
C ARG A 137 8.30 8.91 4.85
N GLU A 138 7.41 9.40 4.00
CA GLU A 138 6.14 9.96 4.44
C GLU A 138 5.20 8.89 5.01
N THR A 139 5.13 7.69 4.41
CA THR A 139 4.42 6.55 4.98
C THR A 139 4.95 6.20 6.36
N SER A 140 6.28 6.15 6.53
CA SER A 140 6.90 5.91 7.84
C SER A 140 6.53 6.98 8.86
N ARG A 141 6.42 8.25 8.44
CA ARG A 141 6.07 9.36 9.33
C ARG A 141 4.63 9.26 9.81
N VAL A 142 3.70 8.97 8.92
CA VAL A 142 2.25 8.96 9.23
C VAL A 142 1.79 7.65 9.85
N LEU A 143 2.55 6.56 9.77
CA LEU A 143 2.27 5.32 10.48
C LEU A 143 2.61 5.47 11.97
N LYS A 144 1.74 4.93 12.83
CA LYS A 144 2.00 4.74 14.25
C LYS A 144 3.18 3.79 14.45
N LYS A 145 3.81 3.84 15.62
CA LYS A 145 4.78 2.81 16.03
C LYS A 145 4.14 1.44 15.98
N GLY A 146 4.77 0.52 15.23
CA GLY A 146 4.24 -0.83 14.99
C GLY A 146 3.15 -0.92 13.93
N GLY A 147 2.79 0.19 13.28
CA GLY A 147 1.91 0.21 12.12
C GLY A 147 2.49 -0.56 10.94
N VAL A 148 1.61 -0.97 10.03
CA VAL A 148 1.95 -1.85 8.91
C VAL A 148 1.79 -1.13 7.58
N LEU A 149 2.79 -1.21 6.71
CA LEU A 149 2.65 -0.92 5.29
C LEU A 149 2.47 -2.24 4.52
N PHE A 150 1.38 -2.35 3.78
CA PHE A 150 1.12 -3.43 2.83
C PHE A 150 1.24 -2.89 1.40
N ALA A 151 2.31 -3.27 0.70
CA ALA A 151 2.61 -2.72 -0.63
C ALA A 151 2.96 -3.80 -1.67
N THR A 152 2.65 -3.52 -2.93
CA THR A 152 3.13 -4.31 -4.08
C THR A 152 4.16 -3.53 -4.89
N PHE A 153 5.16 -4.25 -5.38
CA PHE A 153 6.20 -3.73 -6.26
C PHE A 153 6.29 -4.61 -7.50
N LEU A 154 6.32 -4.00 -8.70
CA LEU A 154 6.75 -4.72 -9.91
C LEU A 154 8.28 -4.63 -9.96
N SER A 155 8.92 -5.79 -9.93
CA SER A 155 10.35 -5.94 -9.84
C SER A 155 11.06 -5.47 -11.11
N CYS A 156 11.59 -4.26 -11.09
CA CYS A 156 12.89 -3.93 -11.69
C CYS A 156 13.53 -2.79 -10.87
N LEU A 157 13.73 -3.02 -9.58
CA LEU A 157 14.59 -2.16 -8.78
C LEU A 157 15.59 -3.05 -8.04
N THR A 158 16.83 -2.97 -8.47
CA THR A 158 17.96 -3.33 -7.61
C THR A 158 17.90 -2.39 -6.41
N VAL A 159 17.46 -2.90 -5.26
CA VAL A 159 17.49 -2.15 -4.00
C VAL A 159 18.97 -2.02 -3.60
N PHE A 160 19.41 -0.86 -3.16
CA PHE A 160 20.77 -0.68 -2.64
C PHE A 160 20.72 -0.58 -1.13
N ASN A 161 21.68 -1.18 -0.43
CA ASN A 161 21.81 -0.98 1.01
C ASN A 161 22.41 0.42 1.32
N GLN A 162 22.46 0.80 2.60
CA GLN A 162 23.05 2.08 3.03
C GLN A 162 24.54 2.24 2.63
N ALA A 163 25.22 1.15 2.27
CA ALA A 163 26.59 1.14 1.76
C ALA A 163 26.68 1.21 0.22
N GLY A 164 25.57 1.47 -0.48
CA GLY A 164 25.54 1.59 -1.94
C GLY A 164 25.76 0.28 -2.69
N LYS A 165 25.65 -0.88 -2.04
CA LYS A 165 25.80 -2.19 -2.70
C LYS A 165 24.46 -2.66 -3.28
N PRO A 166 24.44 -3.15 -4.53
CA PRO A 166 23.23 -3.71 -5.14
C PRO A 166 22.80 -4.98 -4.41
N LEU A 167 21.56 -5.02 -3.93
CA LEU A 167 20.89 -6.25 -3.51
C LEU A 167 20.49 -7.02 -4.77
N ILE A 168 21.31 -8.01 -5.12
CA ILE A 168 21.02 -8.96 -6.21
C ILE A 168 20.07 -10.00 -5.64
N PHE A 169 18.77 -9.88 -5.95
CA PHE A 169 17.78 -10.90 -5.64
C PHE A 169 17.63 -11.84 -6.86
N PRO A 170 17.79 -13.16 -6.71
CA PRO A 170 17.52 -14.08 -7.81
C PRO A 170 16.01 -14.10 -8.07
N ILE A 171 15.60 -13.66 -9.25
CA ILE A 171 14.21 -13.65 -9.70
C ILE A 171 13.79 -15.09 -10.03
N ASN A 172 12.63 -15.50 -9.51
CA ASN A 172 11.72 -16.34 -10.28
C ASN A 172 10.32 -15.72 -10.20
N LEU A 173 9.63 -15.65 -11.34
CA LEU A 173 8.37 -14.93 -11.55
C LEU A 173 7.21 -15.53 -10.74
N ALA A 174 7.05 -15.09 -9.49
CA ALA A 174 5.82 -15.24 -8.72
C ALA A 174 5.76 -14.15 -7.65
N THR A 175 4.83 -13.21 -7.81
CA THR A 175 4.31 -12.20 -6.87
C THR A 175 5.02 -12.14 -5.49
N MET A 176 5.90 -11.15 -5.29
CA MET A 176 6.45 -10.83 -3.98
C MET A 176 5.50 -9.91 -3.20
N LEU A 177 5.17 -10.30 -1.97
CA LEU A 177 4.54 -9.45 -0.97
C LEU A 177 5.59 -9.05 0.04
N LEU A 178 5.79 -7.74 0.17
CA LEU A 178 6.74 -7.18 1.13
C LEU A 178 6.01 -6.80 2.41
N TRP A 179 6.61 -7.17 3.53
CA TRP A 179 6.15 -6.88 4.88
C TRP A 179 7.21 -6.04 5.56
N ILE A 180 6.85 -4.81 5.90
CA ILE A 180 7.72 -3.90 6.65
C ILE A 180 7.11 -3.73 8.03
N LYS A 181 7.74 -4.35 9.04
CA LYS A 181 7.40 -4.12 10.44
C LYS A 181 8.42 -3.14 11.01
N MET A 182 7.99 -1.91 11.23
CA MET A 182 8.87 -0.84 11.71
C MET A 182 9.06 -0.95 13.23
N SER A 183 10.28 -1.29 13.67
CA SER A 183 10.70 -1.22 15.06
C SER A 183 11.95 -0.34 15.19
N ASN A 184 11.74 0.87 15.71
CA ASN A 184 12.72 1.91 16.04
C ASN A 184 13.54 2.51 14.87
N LEU A 185 13.85 3.80 15.05
CA LEU A 185 14.16 4.84 14.06
C LEU A 185 15.38 4.63 13.13
N LEU A 186 15.96 3.43 13.04
CA LEU A 186 17.13 3.19 12.19
C LEU A 186 17.19 1.82 11.50
N MET A 187 16.16 0.97 11.62
CA MET A 187 16.16 -0.33 10.93
C MET A 187 14.85 -0.59 10.17
N LEU A 188 14.97 -0.54 8.83
CA LEU A 188 13.98 -1.08 7.91
C LEU A 188 14.11 -2.62 7.94
N HIS A 189 13.45 -3.28 8.91
CA HIS A 189 13.33 -4.74 8.89
C HIS A 189 12.28 -5.15 7.86
N ILE A 190 12.74 -5.48 6.66
CA ILE A 190 11.94 -6.17 5.64
C ILE A 190 11.80 -7.63 6.10
N VAL A 191 10.64 -8.02 6.61
CA VAL A 191 10.33 -9.41 6.97
C VAL A 191 9.50 -10.01 5.85
N MET A 192 10.13 -10.49 4.77
CA MET A 192 9.41 -11.20 3.69
C MET A 192 8.87 -12.54 4.21
N ILE A 193 7.54 -12.71 4.23
CA ILE A 193 6.88 -13.99 4.52
C ILE A 193 6.38 -14.59 3.21
N PHE A 194 6.86 -15.79 2.87
CA PHE A 194 6.44 -16.56 1.70
C PHE A 194 5.29 -17.51 2.05
N PHE A 195 4.26 -17.58 1.21
CA PHE A 195 3.32 -18.70 1.16
C PHE A 195 3.35 -19.30 -0.24
N MET A 196 3.95 -20.48 -0.39
CA MET A 196 3.78 -21.36 -1.56
C MET A 196 2.74 -22.42 -1.21
N THR A 197 1.72 -22.60 -2.06
CA THR A 197 0.96 -23.87 -2.10
C THR A 197 1.25 -24.59 -3.42
N SER A 198 1.96 -25.70 -3.26
CA SER A 198 2.07 -26.89 -4.11
C SER A 198 2.34 -26.73 -5.62
N ALA A 199 3.52 -27.14 -6.08
CA ALA A 199 3.82 -28.57 -6.31
C ALA A 199 5.23 -28.71 -6.90
N LEU A 200 6.03 -29.59 -6.28
CA LEU A 200 7.04 -30.50 -6.86
C LEU A 200 8.29 -30.60 -5.98
N ASN A 201 8.29 -31.69 -5.23
CA ASN A 201 9.40 -32.55 -4.84
C ASN A 201 10.61 -32.01 -4.07
N GLN A 202 10.72 -32.63 -2.88
CA GLN A 202 11.90 -33.06 -2.14
C GLN A 202 12.52 -32.08 -1.14
N ASP A 203 12.27 -32.46 0.12
CA ASP A 203 13.10 -32.37 1.31
C ASP A 203 13.72 -31.01 1.62
N LEU A 204 13.25 -30.39 2.71
CA LEU A 204 14.06 -29.75 3.76
C LEU A 204 13.13 -29.28 4.90
N THR A 205 13.22 -29.99 6.02
CA THR A 205 12.56 -29.76 7.30
C THR A 205 13.20 -28.57 8.02
N TYR A 206 12.51 -27.47 8.37
CA TYR A 206 13.02 -26.53 9.39
C TYR A 206 11.95 -25.84 10.25
N THR A 207 12.40 -25.53 11.46
CA THR A 207 11.69 -25.46 12.75
C THR A 207 11.32 -24.03 13.16
N TYR A 208 10.21 -23.88 13.89
CA TYR A 208 9.79 -22.66 14.61
C TYR A 208 10.65 -22.36 15.86
N THR A 209 11.07 -21.12 16.11
CA THR A 209 11.45 -20.62 17.47
C THR A 209 11.40 -19.07 17.47
N LYS A 210 10.51 -18.37 18.18
CA LYS A 210 10.37 -18.02 19.63
C LYS A 210 11.51 -17.18 20.23
N ARG A 211 11.13 -15.97 20.68
CA ARG A 211 11.73 -15.06 21.71
C ARG A 211 13.16 -14.55 21.52
N LEU A 212 13.31 -13.22 21.67
CA LEU A 212 14.36 -12.59 22.48
C LEU A 212 13.79 -11.29 23.09
N LEU A 213 13.54 -11.34 24.39
CA LEU A 213 13.55 -10.21 25.32
C LEU A 213 14.56 -10.64 26.39
N GLU A 214 15.75 -10.04 26.31
CA GLU A 214 16.67 -9.65 27.39
C GLU A 214 17.85 -8.92 26.73
#